data_AF-A0A0Q9N3U3-F1
#
_entry.id   AF-A0A0Q9N3U3-F1
#
_cell.length_a   1.000
_cell.length_b   1.000
_cell.length_c   1.000
_cell.angle_alpha   90.00
_cell.angle_beta   90.00
_cell.angle_gamma   90.00
#
_symmetry.space_group_name_H-M   'P 1'
#
loop_
_entity.id
_entity.type
_entity.pdbx_description
1 polymer ?
#
loop_
_entity_poly.entity_id
_entity_poly.type
_entity_poly.pdbx_seq_one_letter_code
_entity_poly.pdbx_strand_id
1 'polypeptide(L)' 'MGLDDKIGNAAEKLGGKGKEAAGNATGDESLKAEGQTDQAKSDLKQAGEHVKDAFKKD' A
#
# COMPACT_ATOMS: atom_id res chain seq x y z
N MET A 1 -7.86 9.23 -16.50
CA MET A 1 -6.91 8.73 -15.49
C MET A 1 -5.92 9.85 -15.20
N GLY A 2 -6.29 10.71 -14.24
CA GLY A 2 -5.61 11.97 -13.94
C GLY A 2 -4.44 11.78 -12.98
N LEU A 3 -3.64 12.83 -12.80
CA LEU A 3 -2.49 12.86 -11.88
C LEU A 3 -2.87 12.42 -10.46
N ASP A 4 -4.10 12.65 -10.02
CA ASP A 4 -4.64 12.25 -8.72
C ASP A 4 -4.52 10.75 -8.44
N ASP A 5 -4.79 9.87 -9.42
CA ASP A 5 -4.64 8.41 -9.27
C ASP A 5 -3.18 8.02 -9.02
N LYS A 6 -2.25 8.62 -9.77
CA LYS A 6 -0.81 8.34 -9.62
C LYS A 6 -0.26 8.92 -8.33
N ILE A 7 -0.74 10.08 -7.91
CA ILE A 7 -0.34 10.74 -6.67
C ILE A 7 -0.86 9.96 -5.47
N GLY A 8 -2.13 9.51 -5.47
CA GLY A 8 -2.69 8.68 -4.41
C GLY A 8 -1.91 7.37 -4.23
N ASN A 9 -1.63 6.68 -5.34
CA ASN A 9 -0.89 5.42 -5.28
C ASN A 9 0.58 5.59 -4.88
N ALA A 10 1.19 6.74 -5.23
CA ALA A 10 2.54 7.10 -4.79
C ALA A 10 2.57 7.54 -3.31
N ALA A 11 1.55 8.25 -2.85
CA ALA A 11 1.39 8.69 -1.47
C ALA A 11 1.16 7.51 -0.52
N GLU A 12 0.35 6.52 -0.89
CA GLU A 12 0.23 5.27 -0.12
C GLU A 12 1.57 4.52 -0.04
N LYS A 13 2.28 4.38 -1.16
CA LYS A 13 3.62 3.75 -1.17
C LYS A 13 4.64 4.53 -0.34
N LEU A 14 4.62 5.86 -0.41
CA LEU A 14 5.49 6.72 0.40
C LEU A 14 5.11 6.69 1.88
N GLY A 15 3.82 6.62 2.20
CA GLY A 15 3.32 6.53 3.57
C GLY A 15 3.72 5.22 4.23
N GLY A 16 3.47 4.07 3.58
CA GLY A 16 3.85 2.76 4.11
C GLY A 16 5.36 2.59 4.28
N LYS A 17 6.14 2.96 3.26
CA LYS A 17 7.62 2.96 3.34
C LYS A 17 8.14 3.97 4.36
N GLY A 18 7.49 5.12 4.48
CA GLY A 18 7.80 6.14 5.45
C GLY A 18 7.58 5.67 6.89
N LYS A 19 6.45 5.00 7.16
CA LYS A 19 6.16 4.36 8.46
C LYS A 19 7.17 3.27 8.79
N GLU A 20 7.53 2.43 7.81
CA GLU A 20 8.59 1.42 7.99
C GLU A 20 9.95 2.06 8.30
N ALA A 21 10.37 3.06 7.52
CA ALA A 21 11.64 3.74 7.71
C ALA A 21 11.69 4.51 9.04
N ALA A 22 10.60 5.20 9.39
CA ALA A 22 10.46 5.88 10.67
C ALA A 22 10.53 4.87 11.81
N GLY A 23 9.72 3.81 11.80
CA GLY A 23 9.75 2.76 12.82
C GLY A 23 11.11 2.09 12.97
N ASN A 24 11.83 1.87 11.87
CA ASN A 24 13.20 1.33 11.92
C ASN A 24 14.21 2.34 12.51
N ALA A 25 14.03 3.64 12.25
CA ALA A 25 14.90 4.69 12.74
C ALA A 25 14.65 5.05 14.20
N THR A 26 13.40 5.08 14.67
CA THR A 26 13.04 5.29 16.09
C THR A 26 13.01 4.00 16.92
N GLY A 27 13.15 2.83 16.30
CA GLY A 27 13.02 1.53 16.99
C GLY A 27 11.58 1.20 17.39
N ASP A 28 10.61 1.82 16.74
CA ASP A 28 9.19 1.66 17.03
C ASP A 28 8.59 0.53 16.18
N GLU A 29 8.46 -0.65 16.79
CA GLU A 29 7.92 -1.85 16.12
C GLU A 29 6.48 -1.65 15.62
N SER A 30 5.69 -0.78 16.26
CA SER A 30 4.31 -0.51 15.84
C SER A 30 4.28 0.20 14.50
N LEU A 31 5.10 1.23 14.32
CA LEU A 31 5.22 1.97 13.04
C LEU A 31 5.72 1.07 11.91
N LYS A 32 6.69 0.20 12.21
CA LYS A 32 7.20 -0.77 11.24
C LYS A 32 6.14 -1.80 10.84
N ALA A 33 5.42 -2.35 11.82
CA ALA A 33 4.34 -3.30 11.60
C ALA A 33 3.17 -2.69 10.81
N GLU A 34 2.81 -1.44 11.10
CA GLU A 34 1.80 -0.69 10.33
C GLU A 34 2.22 -0.53 8.87
N GLY A 35 3.46 -0.09 8.60
CA GLY A 35 3.96 0.09 7.24
C GLY A 35 3.93 -1.20 6.42
N GLN A 36 4.34 -2.32 7.01
CA GLN A 36 4.27 -3.64 6.37
C GLN A 36 2.83 -4.13 6.17
N THR A 37 1.96 -3.88 7.15
CA THR A 37 0.54 -4.27 7.07
C THR A 37 -0.19 -3.48 5.98
N ASP A 38 0.08 -2.18 5.86
CA ASP A 38 -0.45 -1.31 4.81
C ASP A 38 0.00 -1.80 3.43
N GLN A 39 1.29 -2.13 3.25
CA GLN A 39 1.80 -2.70 1.99
C GLN A 39 1.10 -4.02 1.65
N ALA A 40 1.05 -4.96 2.60
CA ALA A 40 0.42 -6.27 2.38
C ALA A 40 -1.06 -6.14 2.03
N LYS A 41 -1.80 -5.21 2.68
CA LYS A 41 -3.21 -4.95 2.35
C LYS A 41 -3.38 -4.35 0.97
N SER A 42 -2.53 -3.41 0.55
CA SER A 42 -2.65 -2.81 -0.78
C SER A 42 -2.29 -3.81 -1.89
N ASP A 43 -1.25 -4.64 -1.71
CA ASP A 43 -0.94 -5.74 -2.64
C ASP A 43 -2.11 -6.74 -2.74
N LEU A 44 -2.70 -7.11 -1.62
CA LEU A 44 -3.82 -8.06 -1.59
C LEU A 44 -5.11 -7.46 -2.18
N LYS A 45 -5.37 -6.16 -1.97
CA LYS A 45 -6.45 -5.44 -2.65
C LYS A 45 -6.23 -5.38 -4.15
N GLN A 46 -5.04 -4.99 -4.61
CA GLN A 46 -4.73 -4.93 -6.04
C GLN A 46 -4.87 -6.31 -6.68
N ALA A 47 -4.30 -7.36 -6.07
CA ALA A 47 -4.44 -8.72 -6.58
C ALA A 47 -5.92 -9.17 -6.62
N GLY A 48 -6.69 -8.87 -5.57
CA GLY A 48 -8.11 -9.18 -5.50
C GLY A 48 -8.94 -8.44 -6.54
N GLU A 49 -8.66 -7.15 -6.77
CA GLU A 49 -9.29 -6.37 -7.83
C GLU A 49 -8.91 -6.88 -9.22
N HIS A 50 -7.64 -7.21 -9.47
CA HIS A 50 -7.21 -7.81 -10.73
C HIS A 50 -7.92 -9.13 -11.03
N VAL A 51 -8.03 -10.00 -10.03
CA VAL A 51 -8.78 -11.26 -10.14
C VAL A 51 -10.25 -10.95 -10.42
N LYS A 52 -10.88 -10.08 -9.62
CA LYS A 52 -12.29 -9.72 -9.78
C LYS A 52 -12.59 -9.08 -11.14
N ASP A 53 -11.71 -8.23 -11.65
CA ASP A 53 -11.85 -7.59 -12.97
C ASP A 53 -11.74 -8.62 -14.10
N ALA A 54 -10.80 -9.56 -13.98
CA ALA A 54 -10.67 -10.69 -14.92
C ALA A 54 -11.91 -11.60 -14.93
N PHE A 55 -12.56 -11.81 -13.77
CA PHE A 55 -13.78 -12.61 -13.65
C PHE A 55 -15.07 -11.84 -13.99
N LYS A 56 -15.06 -10.51 -13.95
CA LYS A 56 -16.24 -9.65 -14.22
C LYS A 56 -16.32 -9.20 -15.68
N LYS A 57 -15.42 -9.70 -16.54
CA LYS A 57 -15.39 -9.40 -17.98
C LYS A 57 -16.19 -10.39 -18.84
N ASP A 58 -17.13 -11.10 -18.23
CA ASP A 58 -18.26 -11.81 -18.87
C ASP A 58 -19.57 -11.04 -18.60
#